data_AF-J6DWG4-F1
#
_entry.id   AF-J6DWG4-F1
#
_cell.length_a   1.000
_cell.length_b   1.000
_cell.length_c   1.000
_cell.angle_alpha   90.00
_cell.angle_beta   90.00
_cell.angle_gamma   90.00
#
_symmetry.space_group_name_H-M   'P 1'
#
loop_
_entity.id
_entity.type
_entity.pdbx_description
1 polymer ?
#
loop_
_entity_poly.entity_id
_entity_poly.type
_entity_poly.pdbx_seq_one_letter_code
_entity_poly.pdbx_strand_id
1 'polypeptide(L)'
;MVSTRYRRQDLKLARCHIVEAAHRIASQEMLIRKLELKGSPVGPAYELLDRLYDNHRRQFDRLKLIEAMLRESMVLPLHPARHQPGKTTAHLRLVSPAAANRENPDRD
;
A
#
# COMPACT_ATOMS: atom_id res chain seq x y z
N MET A 1 14.64 10.00 19.05
CA MET A 1 13.60 9.55 18.10
C MET A 1 13.50 10.59 16.99
N VAL A 2 13.84 10.23 15.76
CA VAL A 2 13.74 11.14 14.60
C VAL A 2 12.32 11.11 14.07
N SER A 3 11.64 12.26 14.09
CA SER A 3 10.27 12.40 13.58
C SER A 3 10.24 12.22 12.06
N THR A 4 9.65 11.14 11.58
CA THR A 4 9.36 10.84 10.17
C THR A 4 8.19 11.70 9.63
N ARG A 5 8.24 13.02 9.84
CA ARG A 5 7.25 13.93 9.26
C ARG A 5 7.67 14.29 7.85
N TYR A 6 6.83 13.92 6.87
CA TYR A 6 7.01 14.32 5.47
C TYR A 6 7.13 15.84 5.36
N ARG A 7 8.06 16.31 4.54
CA ARG A 7 8.22 17.75 4.32
C ARG A 7 7.03 18.26 3.52
N ARG A 8 6.68 19.54 3.72
CA ARG A 8 5.59 20.19 2.97
C ARG A 8 5.78 20.10 1.45
N GLN A 9 7.02 20.06 0.98
CA GLN A 9 7.37 19.91 -0.44
C GLN A 9 6.99 18.51 -0.96
N ASP A 10 7.31 17.46 -0.21
CA ASP A 10 6.94 16.08 -0.55
C ASP A 10 5.42 15.90 -0.64
N LEU A 11 4.68 16.54 0.27
CA LEU A 11 3.22 16.53 0.25
C LEU A 11 2.63 17.26 -0.96
N LYS A 12 3.25 18.36 -1.42
CA LYS A 12 2.84 19.05 -2.64
C LYS A 12 3.10 18.19 -3.87
N LEU A 13 4.26 17.56 -3.94
CA LEU A 13 4.62 16.66 -5.04
C LEU A 13 3.66 15.46 -5.12
N ALA A 14 3.36 14.83 -3.97
CA ALA A 14 2.39 13.74 -3.89
C ALA A 14 1.01 14.16 -4.39
N ARG A 15 0.55 15.37 -4.05
CA ARG A 15 -0.73 15.91 -4.56
C ARG A 15 -0.72 16.08 -6.07
N CYS A 16 0.36 16.61 -6.66
CA CYS A 16 0.48 16.72 -8.11
C CYS A 16 0.37 15.34 -8.78
N HIS A 17 1.09 14.34 -8.28
CA HIS A 17 1.03 12.98 -8.82
C HIS A 17 -0.35 12.34 -8.70
N ILE A 18 -1.07 12.59 -7.60
CA ILE A 18 -2.46 12.11 -7.44
C ILE A 18 -3.37 12.72 -8.53
N VAL A 19 -3.23 14.02 -8.80
CA VAL A 19 -4.04 14.70 -9.84
C VAL A 19 -3.69 14.17 -11.23
N GLU A 20 -2.40 14.00 -11.54
CA GLU A 20 -1.94 13.42 -12.81
C GLU A 20 -2.46 11.99 -12.99
N ALA A 21 -2.39 11.16 -11.94
CA ALA A 21 -2.90 9.80 -11.96
C ALA A 21 -4.42 9.78 -12.19
N ALA A 22 -5.17 10.65 -11.50
CA ALA A 22 -6.61 10.77 -11.69
C ALA A 22 -6.97 11.15 -13.14
N HIS A 23 -6.23 12.09 -13.74
CA HIS A 23 -6.45 12.49 -15.13
C HIS A 23 -6.14 11.35 -16.13
N ARG A 24 -5.06 10.59 -15.88
CA ARG A 24 -4.71 9.42 -16.69
C ARG A 24 -5.79 8.33 -16.60
N ILE A 25 -6.28 8.05 -15.39
CA ILE A 25 -7.35 7.06 -15.17
C ILE A 25 -8.62 7.49 -15.92
N ALA A 26 -9.05 8.75 -15.78
CA ALA A 26 -10.23 9.25 -16.50
C ALA A 26 -10.09 9.12 -18.04
N SER A 27 -8.88 9.37 -18.56
CA SER A 27 -8.59 9.19 -19.99
C SER A 27 -8.67 7.72 -20.42
N GLN A 28 -8.16 6.81 -19.60
CA GLN A 28 -8.25 5.36 -19.83
C GLN A 28 -9.70 4.86 -19.77
N GLU A 29 -10.50 5.30 -18.80
CA GLU A 29 -11.92 4.96 -18.70
C GLU A 29 -12.70 5.42 -19.94
N MET A 30 -12.41 6.62 -20.45
CA MET A 30 -13.02 7.10 -21.69
C MET A 30 -12.68 6.18 -22.88
N LEU A 31 -11.44 5.70 -22.98
CA LEU A 31 -11.02 4.78 -24.04
C LEU A 31 -11.71 3.42 -23.91
N ILE A 32 -11.81 2.87 -22.70
CA ILE A 32 -12.51 1.61 -22.44
C ILE A 32 -13.98 1.73 -22.84
N ARG A 33 -14.69 2.77 -22.42
CA ARG A 33 -16.09 3.01 -22.81
C ARG A 33 -16.27 3.15 -24.32
N LYS A 34 -15.31 3.77 -25.03
CA LYS A 34 -15.33 3.85 -26.50
C LYS A 34 -15.11 2.49 -27.15
N LEU A 35 -14.31 1.61 -26.56
CA LEU A 35 -14.10 0.24 -27.04
C LEU A 35 -15.34 -0.63 -26.79
N GLU A 36 -16.01 -0.48 -25.65
CA GLU A 36 -17.28 -1.14 -25.36
C GLU A 36 -18.35 -0.78 -26.39
N LEU A 37 -18.47 0.50 -26.75
CA LEU A 37 -19.44 1.00 -27.74
C LEU A 37 -19.18 0.51 -29.17
N LYS A 38 -17.93 0.16 -29.51
CA LYS A 38 -17.55 -0.30 -30.87
C LYS A 38 -17.77 -1.81 -31.11
N GLY A 39 -18.20 -2.56 -30.10
CA GLY A 39 -18.34 -4.02 -30.18
C GLY A 39 -17.07 -4.76 -29.75
N SER A 40 -17.27 -5.93 -29.13
CA SER A 40 -16.31 -6.62 -28.25
C SER A 40 -15.17 -7.34 -29.00
N PRO A 41 -13.89 -7.11 -28.62
CA PRO A 41 -12.85 -8.13 -28.74
C PRO A 41 -13.09 -9.29 -27.76
N VAL A 42 -13.00 -10.52 -28.29
CA VAL A 42 -13.33 -11.81 -27.65
C VAL A 42 -12.73 -11.97 -26.24
N GLY A 43 -13.60 -12.39 -25.30
CA GLY A 43 -13.37 -13.07 -24.02
C GLY A 43 -12.20 -12.61 -23.14
N PRO A 44 -10.99 -13.17 -23.30
CA PRO A 44 -9.91 -13.04 -22.31
C PRO A 44 -9.44 -11.61 -22.06
N ALA A 45 -9.55 -10.72 -23.05
CA ALA A 45 -9.12 -9.34 -22.92
C ALA A 45 -10.01 -8.52 -21.98
N TYR A 46 -11.33 -8.78 -21.98
CA TYR A 46 -12.26 -8.12 -21.05
C TYR A 46 -12.20 -8.70 -19.64
N GLU A 47 -11.99 -10.02 -19.48
CA GLU A 47 -11.75 -10.56 -18.13
C GLU A 47 -10.50 -9.95 -17.48
N LEU A 48 -9.47 -9.67 -18.27
CA LEU A 48 -8.27 -8.99 -17.77
C LEU A 48 -8.59 -7.54 -17.41
N LEU A 49 -9.36 -6.82 -18.24
CA LEU A 49 -9.78 -5.44 -17.96
C LEU A 49 -10.67 -5.36 -16.72
N ASP A 50 -11.63 -6.27 -16.55
CA ASP A 50 -12.50 -6.35 -15.36
C ASP A 50 -11.68 -6.62 -14.10
N ARG A 51 -10.75 -7.58 -14.14
CA ARG A 51 -9.86 -7.85 -13.00
C ARG A 51 -8.95 -6.66 -12.67
N LEU A 52 -8.46 -5.94 -13.69
CA LEU A 52 -7.67 -4.73 -13.48
C LEU A 52 -8.52 -3.62 -12.86
N TYR A 53 -9.75 -3.44 -13.35
CA TYR A 53 -10.70 -2.46 -12.82
C TYR A 53 -11.06 -2.76 -11.37
N ASP A 54 -11.36 -4.02 -11.04
CA ASP A 54 -11.67 -4.46 -9.68
C ASP A 54 -10.49 -4.24 -8.72
N ASN A 55 -9.26 -4.52 -9.18
CA ASN A 55 -8.07 -4.25 -8.37
C ASN A 55 -7.89 -2.76 -8.10
N HIS A 56 -8.09 -1.91 -9.11
CA HIS A 56 -7.98 -0.46 -8.95
C HIS A 56 -9.07 0.07 -8.00
N ARG A 57 -10.29 -0.46 -8.09
CA ARG A 57 -11.41 -0.11 -7.21
C ARG A 57 -11.12 -0.47 -5.74
N ARG A 58 -10.60 -1.67 -5.50
CA ARG A 58 -10.17 -2.10 -4.15
C ARG A 58 -9.04 -1.22 -3.59
N GLN A 59 -8.09 -0.83 -4.41
CA GLN A 59 -7.03 0.10 -4.00
C GLN A 59 -7.59 1.47 -3.62
N PHE A 60 -8.54 1.99 -4.41
CA PHE A 60 -9.21 3.25 -4.13
C PHE A 60 -10.03 3.20 -2.83
N ASP A 61 -10.78 2.13 -2.60
CA ASP A 61 -11.53 1.95 -1.36
C ASP A 61 -10.62 1.89 -0.14
N ARG A 62 -9.45 1.25 -0.25
CA ARG A 62 -8.44 1.24 0.80
C ARG A 62 -7.87 2.63 1.08
N LEU A 63 -7.67 3.44 0.04
CA LEU A 63 -7.22 4.82 0.19
C LEU A 63 -8.29 5.69 0.87
N LYS A 64 -9.57 5.52 0.51
CA LYS A 64 -10.69 6.17 1.19
C LYS A 64 -10.79 5.79 2.66
N LEU A 65 -10.57 4.52 3.00
CA LEU A 65 -10.52 4.06 4.39
C LEU A 65 -9.39 4.74 5.16
N ILE A 66 -8.19 4.81 4.58
CA ILE A 66 -7.05 5.52 5.19
C ILE A 66 -7.38 7.02 5.37
N GLU A 67 -8.00 7.65 4.37
CA GLU A 67 -8.44 9.05 4.48
C GLU A 67 -9.44 9.25 5.62
N ALA A 68 -10.42 8.34 5.78
CA ALA A 68 -11.38 8.38 6.87
C ALA A 68 -10.72 8.25 8.24
N MET A 69 -9.82 7.27 8.42
CA MET A 69 -9.04 7.09 9.67
C MET A 69 -8.17 8.32 9.98
N LEU A 70 -7.57 8.94 8.97
CA LEU A 70 -6.80 10.17 9.14
C LEU A 70 -7.69 11.35 9.53
N ARG A 71 -8.92 11.44 9.03
CA ARG A 71 -9.88 12.47 9.47
C ARG A 71 -10.34 12.23 10.90
N GLU A 72 -10.65 11.00 11.30
CA GLU A 72 -11.07 10.66 12.67
C GLU A 72 -9.96 10.91 13.70
N SER A 73 -8.71 10.55 13.38
CA SER A 73 -7.56 10.84 14.24
C SER A 73 -7.28 12.35 14.41
N MET A 74 -7.75 13.20 13.50
CA MET A 74 -7.67 14.67 13.64
C MET A 74 -8.83 15.27 14.45
N VAL A 75 -9.91 14.52 14.72
CA VAL A 75 -11.12 15.01 15.42
C VAL A 75 -11.11 14.66 16.92
N LEU A 76 -10.18 13.83 17.41
CA LEU A 76 -10.03 13.53 18.85
C LEU A 76 -9.21 14.61 19.59
N PRO A 77 -9.73 15.27 20.64
CA PRO A 77 -8.92 16.08 21.54
C PRO A 77 -8.26 15.21 22.64
N LEU A 78 -6.93 15.30 22.71
CA LEU A 78 -6.05 15.29 23.89
C LEU A 78 -6.43 14.46 25.14
N HIS A 79 -5.70 13.35 25.41
CA HIS A 79 -4.96 13.13 26.67
C HIS A 79 -4.18 11.79 26.66
N PRO A 80 -2.87 11.76 27.01
CA PRO A 80 -2.18 10.50 27.26
C PRO A 80 -2.40 10.07 28.72
N ALA A 81 -3.01 8.91 28.91
CA ALA A 81 -3.03 8.22 30.19
C ALA A 81 -1.57 7.89 30.60
N ARG A 82 -1.15 8.45 31.73
CA ARG A 82 0.09 8.10 32.43
C ARG A 82 0.01 6.62 32.84
N HIS A 83 0.88 5.79 32.26
CA HIS A 83 1.20 4.48 32.82
C HIS A 83 2.69 4.43 33.15
N GLN A 84 3.01 4.24 34.42
CA GLN A 84 4.37 4.06 34.92
C GLN A 84 4.92 2.69 34.45
N PRO A 85 6.22 2.58 34.12
CA PRO A 85 6.82 1.31 33.72
C PRO A 85 7.17 0.48 34.96
N GLY A 86 6.40 -0.59 35.19
CA GLY A 86 6.78 -1.68 36.08
C GLY A 86 7.98 -2.43 35.50
N LYS A 87 9.01 -2.62 36.32
CA LYS A 87 10.24 -3.33 35.99
C LYS A 87 9.96 -4.83 35.86
N THR A 88 10.22 -5.42 34.70
CA THR A 88 10.39 -6.87 34.58
C THR A 88 11.57 -7.18 33.67
N THR A 89 12.63 -7.64 34.31
CA THR A 89 13.85 -8.21 33.77
C THR A 89 13.52 -9.54 33.11
N ALA A 90 13.77 -9.69 31.81
CA ALA A 90 13.76 -10.98 31.12
C ALA A 90 15.08 -11.13 30.36
N HIS A 91 16.01 -11.88 30.96
CA HIS A 91 17.23 -12.33 30.30
C HIS A 91 16.86 -13.44 29.30
N LEU A 92 16.88 -13.12 28.00
CA LEU A 92 16.76 -14.14 26.96
C LEU A 92 18.15 -14.65 26.59
N ARG A 93 18.35 -15.92 26.88
CA ARG A 93 19.53 -16.76 26.68
C ARG A 93 19.77 -16.94 25.17
N LEU A 94 20.96 -16.57 24.68
CA LEU A 94 21.42 -16.89 23.32
C LEU A 94 21.56 -18.41 23.17
N VAL A 95 20.91 -18.99 22.15
CA VAL A 95 21.24 -20.32 21.63
C VAL A 95 21.58 -20.15 20.15
N SER A 96 22.85 -20.36 19.80
CA SER A 96 23.35 -20.37 18.43
C SER A 96 22.92 -21.65 17.71
N PRO A 97 22.44 -21.60 16.46
CA PRO A 97 22.32 -22.78 15.63
C PRO A 97 23.64 -23.09 14.91
N ALA A 98 24.04 -24.35 14.98
CA ALA A 98 25.17 -24.94 14.26
C ALA A 98 24.92 -24.92 12.75
N ALA A 99 25.86 -24.35 11.98
CA ALA A 99 25.87 -24.44 10.53
C ALA A 99 26.63 -25.70 10.11
N ALA A 100 25.90 -26.77 9.79
CA ALA A 100 26.43 -27.89 9.01
C ALA A 100 26.18 -27.60 7.53
N ASN A 101 27.24 -27.28 6.79
CA ASN A 101 27.21 -27.13 5.33
C ASN A 101 28.50 -27.74 4.78
N ARG A 102 28.42 -28.90 4.13
CA ARG A 102 29.24 -29.29 2.96
C ARG A 102 28.97 -30.74 2.54
N GLU A 103 28.26 -30.88 1.45
CA GLU A 103 28.28 -31.95 0.43
C GLU A 103 27.48 -31.36 -0.74
N ASN A 104 27.77 -31.48 -2.03
CA ASN A 104 28.88 -31.94 -2.86
C ASN A 104 28.48 -31.43 -4.28
N PRO A 105 29.39 -31.04 -5.18
CA PRO A 105 29.03 -31.10 -6.60
C PRO A 105 30.03 -31.96 -7.38
N ASP A 106 29.53 -33.11 -7.83
CA ASP A 106 30.08 -33.89 -8.94
C ASP A 106 30.30 -32.99 -10.15
N ARG A 107 31.49 -33.08 -10.74
CA ARG A 107 31.78 -32.60 -12.09
C ARG A 107 32.46 -33.73 -12.85
N ASP A 108 31.90 -33.99 -14.03
CA ASP A 108 32.42 -34.82 -15.11
C ASP A 108 33.86 -34.46 -15.53
#